data_AF-A0AA95K346-F1
#
_entry.id   AF-A0AA95K346-F1
#
_cell.length_a   1.000
_cell.length_b   1.000
_cell.length_c   1.000
_cell.angle_alpha   90.00
_cell.angle_beta   90.00
_cell.angle_gamma   90.00
#
_symmetry.space_group_name_H-M   'P 1'
#
loop_
_entity.id
_entity.type
_entity.pdbx_description
1 polymer ?
#
loop_
_entity_poly.entity_id
_entity_poly.type
_entity_poly.pdbx_seq_one_letter_code
_entity_poly.pdbx_strand_id
1 'polypeptide(L)'
;MKKYISYIKKSFTIIFILSTSAHAQSSESHESAKTNVFCSTQDAKWEWLKENGTLVEITGKWVSYFKDYDGRYLYLKYFEVDGGAEKISSLRNQCISKFGNNYSYAQPADSRFDRWYLLGTKNGVAAPGHFFMKYACKYCFYRNTGNFEKDHLALSNVDLREFIEKYFEKYY
;
A
#
# COMPACT_ATOMS: atom_id res chain seq x y z
N MET A 1 75.50 -32.19 17.14
CA MET A 1 74.93 -32.46 18.49
C MET A 1 73.63 -31.69 18.61
N LYS A 2 72.51 -32.43 18.63
CA LYS A 2 71.13 -31.92 18.63
C LYS A 2 70.82 -31.22 19.96
N LYS A 3 70.34 -29.99 19.93
CA LYS A 3 69.73 -29.34 21.10
C LYS A 3 68.41 -28.69 20.72
N TYR A 4 67.40 -29.07 21.51
CA TYR A 4 66.26 -28.26 21.94
C TYR A 4 65.35 -27.70 20.86
N ILE A 5 64.16 -28.30 20.72
CA ILE A 5 62.85 -27.66 20.98
C ILE A 5 61.84 -28.81 21.08
N SER A 6 61.49 -29.18 22.31
CA SER A 6 60.31 -29.99 22.62
C SER A 6 59.33 -29.05 23.31
N TYR A 7 58.41 -28.49 22.54
CA TYR A 7 57.43 -27.54 23.05
C TYR A 7 56.09 -28.26 23.24
N ILE A 8 55.82 -28.52 24.51
CA ILE A 8 54.54 -28.43 25.22
C ILE A 8 53.33 -29.14 24.59
N LYS A 9 53.01 -30.25 25.26
CA LYS A 9 51.83 -31.09 25.17
C LYS A 9 50.52 -30.30 25.05
N LYS A 10 49.72 -30.74 24.08
CA LYS A 10 48.33 -30.38 23.82
C LYS A 10 47.45 -30.56 25.06
N SER A 11 47.00 -29.46 25.65
CA SER A 11 45.85 -29.43 26.54
C SER A 11 45.09 -28.12 26.30
N PHE A 12 44.13 -28.13 25.39
CA PHE A 12 43.03 -27.16 25.40
C PHE A 12 41.74 -27.89 25.06
N THR A 13 41.19 -28.50 26.10
CA THR A 13 39.76 -28.76 26.22
C THR A 13 39.07 -27.40 26.33
N ILE A 14 38.41 -26.96 25.26
CA ILE A 14 37.41 -25.89 25.35
C ILE A 14 36.12 -26.44 24.73
N ILE A 15 35.23 -26.80 25.64
CA ILE A 15 33.80 -27.04 25.41
C ILE A 15 33.20 -25.65 25.15
N PHE A 16 32.80 -25.35 23.90
CA PHE A 16 31.88 -24.24 23.64
C PHE A 16 30.50 -24.79 23.33
N ILE A 17 29.61 -24.45 24.26
CA ILE A 17 28.23 -24.85 24.40
C ILE A 17 27.40 -24.36 23.21
N LEU A 18 26.57 -25.27 22.70
CA LEU A 18 25.40 -25.08 21.83
C LEU A 18 24.91 -23.62 21.69
N SER A 19 25.32 -22.96 20.62
CA SER A 19 24.65 -21.76 20.11
C SER A 19 23.46 -22.19 19.25
N THR A 20 22.36 -22.59 19.91
CA THR A 20 21.04 -22.52 19.29
C THR A 20 20.75 -21.05 19.03
N SER A 21 21.14 -20.60 17.84
CA SER A 21 20.73 -19.31 17.32
C SER A 21 19.22 -19.39 17.19
N ALA A 22 18.53 -18.75 18.13
CA ALA A 22 17.12 -18.45 18.03
C ALA A 22 16.87 -17.93 16.61
N HIS A 23 16.04 -18.65 15.86
CA HIS A 23 15.46 -18.08 14.65
C HIS A 23 14.70 -16.85 15.12
N ALA A 24 15.31 -15.68 14.95
CA ALA A 24 14.60 -14.42 14.98
C ALA A 24 13.61 -14.50 13.81
N GLN A 25 12.42 -15.04 14.07
CA GLN A 25 11.27 -14.79 13.23
C GLN A 25 11.11 -13.28 13.23
N SER A 26 11.56 -12.65 12.14
CA SER A 26 11.16 -11.30 11.80
C SER A 26 9.64 -11.35 11.66
N SER A 27 8.92 -11.08 12.75
CA SER A 27 7.53 -10.70 12.62
C SER A 27 7.53 -9.44 11.77
N GLU A 28 7.15 -9.57 10.50
CA GLU A 28 6.76 -8.43 9.69
C GLU A 28 5.67 -7.72 10.47
N SER A 29 6.06 -6.70 11.23
CA SER A 29 5.11 -5.84 11.92
C SER A 29 4.39 -5.08 10.81
N HIS A 30 3.29 -5.68 10.34
CA HIS A 30 2.29 -4.97 9.57
C HIS A 30 1.76 -3.88 10.50
N GLU A 31 2.35 -2.69 10.39
CA GLU A 31 1.92 -1.52 11.14
C GLU A 31 0.50 -1.20 10.70
N SER A 32 -0.45 -1.51 11.59
CA SER A 32 -1.85 -1.17 11.40
C SER A 32 -1.97 0.35 11.49
N ALA A 33 -2.45 0.95 10.41
CA ALA A 33 -2.74 2.36 10.28
C ALA A 33 -4.24 2.61 10.46
N LYS A 34 -4.58 3.84 10.84
CA LYS A 34 -5.95 4.35 10.92
C LYS A 34 -6.11 5.49 9.93
N THR A 35 -7.29 5.60 9.33
CA THR A 35 -7.64 6.70 8.42
C THR A 35 -9.13 7.00 8.49
N ASN A 36 -9.53 8.21 8.10
CA ASN A 36 -10.95 8.57 8.04
C ASN A 36 -11.54 8.20 6.69
N VAL A 37 -12.87 8.11 6.64
CA VAL A 37 -13.59 7.82 5.39
C VAL A 37 -14.34 9.06 4.93
N PHE A 38 -14.25 9.37 3.64
CA PHE A 38 -15.15 10.28 2.97
C PHE A 38 -15.90 9.56 1.84
N CYS A 39 -17.01 10.15 1.44
CA CYS A 39 -17.87 9.66 0.39
C CYS A 39 -17.76 10.61 -0.79
N SER A 40 -17.60 10.11 -2.01
CA SER A 40 -17.45 10.95 -3.20
C SER A 40 -18.39 10.55 -4.34
N THR A 41 -18.62 11.52 -5.22
CA THR A 41 -19.38 11.36 -6.46
C THR A 41 -18.47 11.11 -7.64
N GLN A 42 -19.07 10.75 -8.78
CA GLN A 42 -18.35 10.61 -10.05
C GLN A 42 -17.63 11.88 -10.48
N ASP A 43 -18.16 13.05 -10.10
CA ASP A 43 -17.60 14.37 -10.44
C ASP A 43 -16.63 14.90 -9.36
N ALA A 44 -16.11 14.03 -8.50
CA ALA A 44 -15.16 14.35 -7.44
C ALA A 44 -15.67 15.36 -6.38
N LYS A 45 -17.00 15.52 -6.26
CA LYS A 45 -17.60 16.15 -5.07
C LYS A 45 -17.52 15.16 -3.93
N TRP A 46 -17.25 15.62 -2.70
CA TRP A 46 -17.07 14.72 -1.58
C TRP A 46 -17.55 15.32 -0.26
N GLU A 47 -17.90 14.43 0.67
CA GLU A 47 -18.33 14.76 2.03
C GLU A 47 -17.72 13.75 3.02
N TRP A 48 -17.31 14.23 4.19
CA TRP A 48 -16.78 13.36 5.24
C TRP A 48 -17.89 12.44 5.79
N LEU A 49 -17.61 11.14 5.88
CA LEU A 49 -18.53 10.19 6.50
C LEU A 49 -18.49 10.39 8.02
N LYS A 50 -19.64 10.75 8.62
CA LYS A 50 -19.77 11.01 10.06
C LYS A 50 -20.87 10.16 10.69
N GLU A 51 -20.59 9.65 11.88
CA GLU A 51 -21.55 8.98 12.75
C GLU A 51 -21.65 9.75 14.08
N ASN A 52 -22.86 10.18 14.43
CA ASN A 52 -23.13 11.00 15.62
C ASN A 52 -22.21 12.24 15.76
N GLY A 53 -21.85 12.85 14.63
CA GLY A 53 -20.98 14.03 14.57
C GLY A 53 -19.48 13.72 14.50
N THR A 54 -19.07 12.48 14.74
CA THR A 54 -17.66 12.04 14.71
C THR A 54 -17.30 11.45 13.35
N LEU A 55 -16.09 11.68 12.87
CA LEU A 55 -15.59 11.06 11.63
C LEU A 55 -15.55 9.53 11.78
N VAL A 56 -15.98 8.82 10.74
CA VAL A 56 -15.85 7.36 10.69
C VAL A 56 -14.39 7.01 10.37
N GLU A 57 -13.73 6.36 11.33
CA GLU A 57 -12.36 5.85 11.22
C GLU A 57 -12.38 4.36 10.84
N ILE A 58 -11.40 3.95 10.04
CA ILE A 58 -11.15 2.54 9.70
C ILE A 58 -9.70 2.19 9.96
N THR A 59 -9.45 0.91 10.26
CA THR A 59 -8.10 0.35 10.42
C THR A 59 -7.70 -0.43 9.17
N GLY A 60 -6.40 -0.52 8.93
CA GLY A 60 -5.85 -1.21 7.78
C GLY A 60 -4.38 -0.94 7.61
N LYS A 61 -3.90 -0.89 6.38
CA LYS A 61 -2.53 -0.46 6.05
C LYS A 61 -2.47 0.20 4.69
N TRP A 62 -1.53 1.13 4.55
CA TRP A 62 -1.21 1.72 3.26
C TRP A 62 -0.36 0.77 2.43
N VAL A 63 -0.83 0.42 1.25
CA VAL A 63 -0.11 -0.43 0.31
C VAL A 63 0.27 0.39 -0.91
N SER A 64 1.54 0.30 -1.28
CA SER A 64 2.08 0.94 -2.47
C SER A 64 2.42 -0.12 -3.52
N TYR A 65 1.90 0.05 -4.73
CA TYR A 65 2.35 -0.65 -5.91
C TYR A 65 3.39 0.20 -6.63
N PHE A 66 4.53 -0.44 -6.93
CA PHE A 66 5.60 0.11 -7.73
C PHE A 66 5.96 -0.87 -8.84
N LYS A 67 6.02 -0.40 -10.07
CA LYS A 67 6.46 -1.20 -11.21
C LYS A 67 7.41 -0.37 -12.07
N ASP A 68 8.61 -0.90 -12.30
CA ASP A 68 9.57 -0.37 -13.28
C ASP A 68 9.44 -1.19 -14.58
N TYR A 69 9.41 -0.47 -15.70
CA TYR A 69 9.40 -1.02 -17.05
C TYR A 69 10.26 -0.14 -17.96
N ASP A 70 11.42 -0.66 -18.37
CA ASP A 70 12.37 -0.01 -19.29
C ASP A 70 12.68 1.46 -18.96
N GLY A 71 12.97 1.73 -17.67
CA GLY A 71 13.29 3.08 -17.22
C GLY A 71 12.07 4.00 -17.11
N ARG A 72 10.86 3.45 -17.07
CA ARG A 72 9.64 4.15 -16.65
C ARG A 72 9.11 3.47 -15.41
N TYR A 73 8.73 4.25 -14.39
CA TYR A 73 8.08 3.70 -13.22
C TYR A 73 6.66 4.21 -13.06
N LEU A 74 5.80 3.32 -12.60
CA LEU A 74 4.42 3.59 -12.18
C LEU A 74 4.35 3.37 -10.68
N TYR A 75 3.73 4.33 -10.01
CA TYR A 75 3.44 4.29 -8.58
C TYR A 75 1.95 4.52 -8.34
N LEU A 76 1.35 3.64 -7.55
CA LEU A 76 -0.03 3.71 -7.10
C LEU A 76 -0.10 3.35 -5.63
N LYS A 77 -0.92 4.07 -4.86
CA LYS A 77 -1.13 3.82 -3.43
C LYS A 77 -2.61 3.58 -3.17
N TYR A 78 -2.93 2.63 -2.31
CA TYR A 78 -4.28 2.37 -1.83
C TYR A 78 -4.26 1.99 -0.35
N PHE A 79 -5.43 2.02 0.30
CA PHE A 79 -5.59 1.59 1.68
C PHE A 79 -6.21 0.20 1.71
N GLU A 80 -5.46 -0.80 2.16
CA GLU A 80 -5.96 -2.14 2.43
C GLU A 80 -6.70 -2.12 3.76
N VAL A 81 -8.03 -2.28 3.73
CA VAL A 81 -8.88 -2.15 4.93
C VAL A 81 -9.02 -3.48 5.68
N ASP A 82 -8.95 -3.42 7.00
CA ASP A 82 -9.27 -4.56 7.86
C ASP A 82 -10.77 -4.92 7.72
N GLY A 83 -11.07 -6.20 7.60
CA GLY A 83 -12.43 -6.69 7.28
C GLY A 83 -12.75 -6.75 5.78
N GLY A 84 -11.83 -6.30 4.91
CA GLY A 84 -11.86 -6.56 3.48
C GLY A 84 -13.14 -6.11 2.77
N ALA A 85 -13.64 -6.94 1.86
CA ALA A 85 -14.74 -6.59 0.96
C ALA A 85 -16.06 -6.28 1.69
N GLU A 86 -16.33 -6.96 2.80
CA GLU A 86 -17.53 -6.71 3.61
C GLU A 86 -17.49 -5.31 4.25
N LYS A 87 -16.32 -4.91 4.80
CA LYS A 87 -16.14 -3.58 5.36
C LYS A 87 -16.30 -2.50 4.29
N ILE A 88 -15.72 -2.69 3.11
CA ILE A 88 -15.88 -1.78 1.96
C ILE A 88 -17.36 -1.63 1.58
N SER A 89 -18.07 -2.75 1.45
CA SER A 89 -19.50 -2.76 1.11
C SER A 89 -20.34 -2.01 2.16
N SER A 90 -20.05 -2.24 3.44
CA SER A 90 -20.68 -1.51 4.55
C SER A 90 -20.46 0.00 4.45
N LEU A 91 -19.22 0.45 4.23
CA LEU A 91 -18.89 1.88 4.10
C LEU A 91 -19.60 2.52 2.90
N ARG A 92 -19.65 1.82 1.76
CA ARG A 92 -20.40 2.27 0.57
C ARG A 92 -21.88 2.44 0.89
N ASN A 93 -22.49 1.48 1.58
CA ASN A 93 -23.90 1.57 1.95
C ASN A 93 -24.15 2.71 2.94
N GLN A 94 -23.23 2.99 3.86
CA GLN A 94 -23.32 4.14 4.74
C GLN A 94 -23.24 5.46 3.96
N CYS A 95 -22.34 5.56 2.97
CA CYS A 95 -22.26 6.72 2.10
C CYS A 95 -23.56 6.97 1.33
N ILE A 96 -24.10 5.93 0.69
CA ILE A 96 -25.36 5.99 -0.06
C ILE A 96 -26.51 6.39 0.85
N SER A 97 -26.60 5.79 2.04
CA SER A 97 -27.66 6.08 3.02
C SER A 97 -27.63 7.53 3.51
N LYS A 98 -26.44 8.11 3.72
CA LYS A 98 -26.29 9.48 4.26
C LYS A 98 -26.36 10.58 3.21
N PHE A 99 -25.78 10.36 2.03
CA PHE A 99 -25.58 11.42 1.03
C PHE A 99 -26.29 11.14 -0.29
N GLY A 100 -26.93 9.99 -0.43
CA GLY A 100 -27.65 9.56 -1.63
C GLY A 100 -26.78 8.77 -2.62
N ASN A 101 -27.43 8.19 -3.62
CA ASN A 101 -26.82 7.27 -4.60
C ASN A 101 -25.62 7.85 -5.36
N ASN A 102 -25.56 9.18 -5.52
CA ASN A 102 -24.46 9.82 -6.22
C ASN A 102 -23.15 9.74 -5.43
N TYR A 103 -23.18 9.58 -4.10
CA TYR A 103 -22.01 9.48 -3.24
C TYR A 103 -21.63 8.02 -3.00
N SER A 104 -21.53 7.22 -4.06
CA SER A 104 -21.36 5.77 -3.97
C SER A 104 -19.92 5.30 -3.72
N TYR A 105 -18.95 6.20 -3.69
CA TYR A 105 -17.54 5.84 -3.53
C TYR A 105 -17.05 6.18 -2.12
N ALA A 106 -16.82 5.15 -1.31
CA ALA A 106 -16.17 5.30 -0.01
C ALA A 106 -14.65 5.29 -0.18
N GLN A 107 -13.97 6.29 0.36
CA GLN A 107 -12.54 6.50 0.14
C GLN A 107 -11.82 6.92 1.42
N PRO A 108 -10.56 6.50 1.62
CA PRO A 108 -9.76 6.84 2.79
C PRO A 108 -9.07 8.19 2.61
N ALA A 109 -9.00 8.99 3.68
CA ALA A 109 -8.11 10.14 3.79
C ALA A 109 -7.84 10.51 5.25
N ASP A 110 -6.64 10.99 5.51
CA ASP A 110 -6.23 11.53 6.80
C ASP A 110 -6.53 13.04 6.88
N SER A 111 -6.62 13.72 5.74
CA SER A 111 -6.92 15.14 5.66
C SER A 111 -7.73 15.56 4.43
N ARG A 112 -8.23 16.80 4.45
CA ARG A 112 -8.95 17.44 3.32
C ARG A 112 -8.07 17.67 2.08
N PHE A 113 -6.75 17.68 2.26
CA PHE A 113 -5.78 17.96 1.20
C PHE A 113 -5.09 16.70 0.68
N ASP A 114 -5.52 15.54 1.17
CA ASP A 114 -4.98 14.26 0.71
C ASP A 114 -5.35 14.02 -0.75
N ARG A 115 -4.50 13.27 -1.43
CA ARG A 115 -4.79 12.75 -2.76
C ARG A 115 -5.92 11.71 -2.68
N TRP A 116 -6.52 11.42 -3.82
CA TRP A 116 -7.50 10.36 -3.94
C TRP A 116 -6.84 8.99 -3.86
N TYR A 117 -7.32 8.15 -2.95
CA TYR A 117 -6.88 6.78 -2.79
C TYR A 117 -8.08 5.83 -2.83
N LEU A 118 -7.85 4.58 -3.22
CA LEU A 118 -8.88 3.54 -3.18
C LEU A 118 -8.86 2.81 -1.84
N LEU A 119 -10.02 2.32 -1.43
CA LEU A 119 -10.10 1.21 -0.49
C LEU A 119 -9.89 -0.08 -1.25
N GLY A 120 -9.10 -1.00 -0.70
CA GLY A 120 -8.87 -2.30 -1.29
C GLY A 120 -8.78 -3.42 -0.26
N THR A 121 -8.72 -4.64 -0.78
CA THR A 121 -8.59 -5.87 -0.01
C THR A 121 -7.17 -6.42 -0.10
N LYS A 122 -6.87 -7.41 0.74
CA LYS A 122 -5.54 -8.05 0.83
C LYS A 122 -5.04 -8.68 -0.48
N ASN A 123 -5.93 -9.10 -1.36
CA ASN A 123 -5.58 -9.62 -2.68
C ASN A 123 -5.37 -8.52 -3.74
N GLY A 124 -5.33 -7.24 -3.37
CA GLY A 124 -5.09 -6.14 -4.31
C GLY A 124 -6.32 -5.77 -5.16
N VAL A 125 -7.51 -6.24 -4.78
CA VAL A 125 -8.77 -5.82 -5.41
C VAL A 125 -9.24 -4.53 -4.73
N ALA A 126 -9.27 -3.45 -5.49
CA ALA A 126 -9.73 -2.15 -5.05
C ALA A 126 -11.20 -1.90 -5.42
N ALA A 127 -11.90 -1.19 -4.54
CA ALA A 127 -13.26 -0.70 -4.78
C ALA A 127 -13.28 0.42 -5.83
N PRO A 128 -14.45 0.71 -6.42
CA PRO A 128 -14.60 1.84 -7.33
C PRO A 128 -14.37 3.16 -6.61
N GLY A 129 -13.82 4.14 -7.32
CA GLY A 129 -13.55 5.46 -6.77
C GLY A 129 -12.48 6.21 -7.56
N HIS A 130 -12.24 7.45 -7.14
CA HIS A 130 -11.15 8.26 -7.69
C HIS A 130 -9.81 7.78 -7.15
N PHE A 131 -8.77 7.83 -7.96
CA PHE A 131 -7.46 7.48 -7.48
C PHE A 131 -6.37 8.16 -8.25
N PHE A 132 -5.29 8.34 -7.53
CA PHE A 132 -4.13 8.99 -8.04
C PHE A 132 -3.08 7.97 -8.50
N MET A 133 -2.50 8.22 -9.67
CA MET A 133 -1.39 7.43 -10.17
C MET A 133 -0.26 8.35 -10.64
N LYS A 134 0.96 8.00 -10.23
CA LYS A 134 2.17 8.72 -10.62
C LYS A 134 2.95 7.90 -11.63
N TYR A 135 3.37 8.56 -12.69
CA TYR A 135 4.23 8.03 -13.72
C TYR A 135 5.49 8.84 -13.76
N ALA A 136 6.60 8.18 -14.02
CA ALA A 136 7.84 8.88 -14.26
C ALA A 136 8.74 8.14 -15.22
N CYS A 137 9.55 8.90 -15.93
CA CYS A 137 10.55 8.36 -16.84
C CYS A 137 11.94 8.67 -16.29
N LYS A 138 12.62 7.62 -15.84
CA LYS A 138 13.96 7.62 -15.24
C LYS A 138 15.02 8.23 -16.15
N TYR A 139 14.85 8.15 -17.47
CA TYR A 139 15.79 8.72 -18.43
C TYR A 139 15.33 10.07 -19.02
N CYS A 140 14.11 10.50 -18.71
CA CYS A 140 13.54 11.76 -19.23
C CYS A 140 13.84 12.98 -18.35
N PHE A 141 14.62 12.82 -17.26
CA PHE A 141 14.99 13.94 -16.38
C PHE A 141 15.63 15.12 -17.12
N TYR A 142 16.34 14.86 -18.23
CA TYR A 142 16.96 15.91 -19.05
C TYR A 142 15.97 16.79 -19.83
N ARG A 143 14.69 16.42 -19.92
CA ARG A 143 13.68 17.13 -20.73
C ARG A 143 12.57 17.80 -19.93
N ASN A 144 12.62 17.78 -18.59
CA ASN A 144 11.56 18.29 -17.72
C ASN A 144 10.17 17.62 -17.94
N THR A 145 10.12 16.49 -18.64
CA THR A 145 8.91 15.69 -18.91
C THR A 145 8.82 14.47 -18.00
N GLY A 146 9.42 14.55 -16.81
CA GLY A 146 9.84 13.36 -16.04
C GLY A 146 8.81 12.79 -15.06
N ASN A 147 7.79 13.57 -14.65
CA ASN A 147 6.76 13.13 -13.71
C ASN A 147 5.39 13.58 -14.20
N PHE A 148 4.48 12.62 -14.41
CA PHE A 148 3.08 12.89 -14.71
C PHE A 148 2.23 12.32 -13.59
N GLU A 149 1.32 13.15 -13.12
CA GLU A 149 0.39 12.86 -12.05
C GLU A 149 -1.00 12.97 -12.66
N LYS A 150 -1.80 11.90 -12.58
CA LYS A 150 -3.13 11.86 -13.20
C LYS A 150 -4.16 11.25 -12.26
N ASP A 151 -5.31 11.92 -12.19
CA ASP A 151 -6.50 11.40 -11.54
C ASP A 151 -7.21 10.43 -12.48
N HIS A 152 -7.59 9.29 -11.92
CA HIS A 152 -8.33 8.23 -12.59
C HIS A 152 -9.60 7.94 -11.81
N LEU A 153 -10.61 7.42 -12.50
CA LEU A 153 -11.85 6.96 -11.89
C LEU A 153 -12.05 5.48 -12.25
N ALA A 154 -12.12 4.64 -11.23
CA ALA A 154 -12.55 3.26 -11.37
C ALA A 154 -14.08 3.20 -11.19
N LEU A 155 -14.79 2.76 -12.24
CA LEU A 155 -16.26 2.60 -12.21
C LEU A 155 -16.71 1.26 -11.62
N SER A 156 -15.79 0.29 -11.53
CA SER A 156 -16.00 -1.05 -11.00
C SER A 156 -14.87 -1.42 -10.05
N ASN A 157 -14.98 -2.58 -9.38
CA ASN A 157 -13.84 -3.15 -8.67
C ASN A 157 -12.70 -3.37 -9.68
N VAL A 158 -11.46 -3.16 -9.23
CA VAL A 158 -10.27 -3.27 -10.07
C VAL A 158 -9.25 -4.14 -9.37
N ASP A 159 -8.78 -5.21 -10.04
CA ASP A 159 -7.55 -5.86 -9.64
C ASP A 159 -6.39 -4.93 -10.02
N LEU A 160 -5.74 -4.35 -8.99
CA LEU A 160 -4.73 -3.32 -9.21
C LEU A 160 -3.50 -3.85 -9.94
N ARG A 161 -3.15 -5.13 -9.76
CA ARG A 161 -2.02 -5.73 -10.44
C ARG A 161 -2.32 -5.87 -11.93
N GLU A 162 -3.47 -6.48 -12.26
CA GLU A 162 -3.90 -6.65 -13.65
C GLU A 162 -4.08 -5.31 -14.35
N PHE A 163 -4.66 -4.32 -13.65
CA PHE A 163 -4.83 -2.97 -14.16
C PHE A 163 -3.50 -2.32 -14.52
N ILE A 164 -2.50 -2.41 -13.62
CA ILE A 164 -1.17 -1.86 -13.87
C ILE A 164 -0.53 -2.54 -15.08
N GLU A 165 -0.56 -3.87 -15.15
CA GLU A 165 0.01 -4.65 -16.26
C GLU A 165 -0.63 -4.22 -17.61
N LYS A 166 -1.95 -4.16 -17.68
CA LYS A 166 -2.69 -3.69 -18.88
C LYS A 166 -2.46 -2.22 -19.20
N TYR A 167 -2.32 -1.37 -18.19
CA TYR A 167 -2.06 0.05 -18.40
C TYR A 167 -0.72 0.24 -19.12
N PHE A 168 0.31 -0.52 -18.73
CA PHE A 168 1.60 -0.46 -19.41
C PHE A 168 1.48 -0.87 -20.88
N GLU A 169 0.90 -2.02 -21.18
CA GLU A 169 0.74 -2.52 -22.57
C GLU A 169 -0.02 -1.55 -23.49
N LYS A 170 -0.99 -0.81 -22.94
CA LYS A 170 -1.79 0.12 -23.74
C LYS A 170 -1.04 1.39 -24.13
N TYR A 171 -0.18 1.88 -23.26
CA TYR A 171 0.43 3.21 -23.43
C TYR A 171 1.91 3.14 -23.85
N TYR A 172 2.53 1.95 -23.82
CA TYR A 172 3.95 1.74 -24.06
C TYR A 172 4.22 0.43 -24.80
#